data_AF-A0A972SX52-F1
#
_entry.id   AF-A0A972SX52-F1
#
_cell.length_a   1.000
_cell.length_b   1.000
_cell.length_c   1.000
_cell.angle_alpha   90.00
_cell.angle_beta   90.00
_cell.angle_gamma   90.00
#
_symmetry.space_group_name_H-M   'P 1'
#
loop_
_entity.id
_entity.type
_entity.pdbx_description
1 polymer ?
#
loop_
_entity_poly.entity_id
_entity_poly.type
_entity_poly.pdbx_seq_one_letter_code
_entity_poly.pdbx_strand_id
1 'polypeptide(L)'
;MKSYLFKLSIVAGILCGIYVFLYQYFPIKNLIWMTFVALPIYFGAGAKREEFPHYLVSSAVGIIWGFIYLKLIGLLVGAGLNANLALLLVVGVVTLVMCAIHLCLTANTWANKLPIMFGTVASMFSQNGQAPGSIFLTLAGGLVLALAIMEVTNLWAKPEA
;
A
#
# COMPACT_ATOMS: atom_id res chain seq x y z
N MET A 1 0.68 20.89 -18.60
CA MET A 1 1.37 19.84 -17.79
C MET A 1 2.33 20.39 -16.72
N LYS A 2 3.37 21.18 -17.04
CA LYS A 2 4.35 21.69 -16.04
C LYS A 2 3.71 22.51 -14.90
N SER A 3 2.72 23.34 -15.23
CA SER A 3 1.98 24.13 -14.22
C SER A 3 1.15 23.26 -13.26
N TYR A 4 0.49 22.22 -13.78
CA TYR A 4 -0.25 21.25 -12.95
C TYR A 4 0.69 20.51 -11.99
N LEU A 5 1.82 20.01 -12.50
CA LEU A 5 2.80 19.30 -11.67
C LEU A 5 3.37 20.19 -10.56
N PHE A 6 3.65 21.46 -10.86
CA PHE A 6 4.10 22.41 -9.84
C PHE A 6 3.05 22.64 -8.75
N LYS A 7 1.78 22.80 -9.13
CA LYS A 7 0.66 22.92 -8.17
C LYS A 7 0.48 21.65 -7.33
N LEU A 8 0.57 20.48 -7.96
CA LEU A 8 0.58 19.19 -7.27
C LEU A 8 1.71 19.13 -6.24
N SER A 9 2.92 19.59 -6.58
CA SER A 9 4.05 19.64 -5.65
C SER A 9 3.78 20.54 -4.44
N ILE A 10 3.17 21.72 -4.65
CA ILE A 10 2.77 22.62 -3.56
C ILE A 10 1.74 21.95 -2.64
N VAL A 11 0.66 21.42 -3.23
CA VAL A 11 -0.42 20.77 -2.47
C VAL A 11 0.10 19.55 -1.71
N ALA A 12 0.92 18.72 -2.36
CA ALA A 12 1.55 17.56 -1.74
C ALA A 12 2.45 17.98 -0.57
N GLY A 13 3.30 18.98 -0.74
CA GLY A 13 4.18 19.48 0.32
C GLY A 13 3.41 19.95 1.55
N ILE A 14 2.35 20.75 1.34
CA ILE A 14 1.51 21.28 2.42
C ILE A 14 0.75 20.15 3.13
N LEU A 15 0.03 19.31 2.37
CA LEU A 15 -0.79 18.26 2.97
C LEU A 15 0.03 17.16 3.63
N CYS A 16 1.18 16.78 3.06
CA CYS A 16 2.10 15.86 3.73
C CYS A 16 2.65 16.46 5.03
N GLY A 17 3.03 17.75 5.04
CA GLY A 17 3.50 18.43 6.25
C GLY A 17 2.44 18.44 7.37
N ILE A 18 1.20 18.82 7.03
CA ILE A 18 0.07 18.79 7.94
C ILE A 18 -0.21 17.37 8.44
N TYR A 19 -0.23 16.38 7.54
CA TYR A 19 -0.47 14.99 7.89
C TYR A 19 0.58 14.46 8.86
N VAL A 20 1.87 14.71 8.60
CA VAL A 20 2.96 14.25 9.47
C VAL A 20 2.87 14.91 10.85
N PHE A 21 2.53 16.20 10.91
CA PHE A 21 2.29 16.92 12.17
C PHE A 21 1.13 16.27 12.95
N LEU A 22 -0.02 16.06 12.31
CA LEU A 22 -1.19 15.44 12.94
C LEU A 22 -0.92 13.98 13.37
N TYR A 23 -0.14 13.25 12.58
CA TYR A 23 0.23 11.86 12.87
C TYR A 23 1.00 11.72 14.19
N GLN A 24 1.74 12.74 14.64
CA GLN A 24 2.45 12.72 15.93
C GLN A 24 1.51 12.58 17.14
N TYR A 25 0.25 12.98 16.99
CA TYR A 25 -0.78 12.90 18.03
C TYR A 25 -1.56 11.59 17.99
N PHE A 26 -1.35 10.75 16.96
CA PHE A 26 -2.02 9.46 16.82
C PHE A 26 -1.30 8.37 17.63
N PRO A 27 -2.02 7.38 18.20
CA PRO A 27 -1.41 6.33 19.02
C PRO A 27 -0.50 5.36 18.25
N ILE A 28 -0.49 5.41 16.91
CA ILE A 28 0.31 4.52 16.05
C ILE A 28 1.69 5.15 15.79
N LYS A 29 2.67 4.86 16.63
CA LYS A 29 4.04 5.40 16.48
C LYS A 29 4.91 4.52 15.58
N ASN A 30 5.92 5.12 14.93
CA ASN A 30 6.96 4.46 14.13
C ASN A 30 6.55 3.78 12.80
N LEU A 31 5.27 3.82 12.42
CA LEU A 31 4.80 3.24 11.14
C LEU A 31 4.59 4.29 10.03
N ILE A 32 4.79 5.57 10.32
CA ILE A 32 4.45 6.68 9.42
C ILE A 32 5.04 6.54 8.00
N TRP A 33 6.22 5.92 7.88
CA TRP A 33 6.88 5.66 6.60
C TRP A 33 6.01 4.80 5.65
N MET A 34 5.11 3.97 6.17
CA MET A 34 4.15 3.19 5.38
C MET A 34 3.13 4.08 4.65
N THR A 35 2.82 5.26 5.20
CA THR A 35 2.05 6.31 4.48
C THR A 35 2.75 6.64 3.15
N PHE A 36 4.08 6.76 3.21
CA PHE A 36 4.94 7.06 2.06
C PHE A 36 5.25 5.84 1.18
N VAL A 37 4.77 4.65 1.54
CA VAL A 37 4.67 3.50 0.63
C VAL A 37 3.39 3.60 -0.19
N ALA A 38 2.25 3.90 0.45
CA ALA A 38 0.96 3.98 -0.21
C ALA A 38 0.84 5.18 -1.17
N LEU A 39 1.39 6.34 -0.80
CA LEU A 39 1.40 7.56 -1.62
C LEU A 39 1.92 7.35 -3.07
N PRO A 40 3.18 6.90 -3.27
CA PRO A 40 3.73 6.71 -4.61
C PRO A 40 3.04 5.56 -5.35
N ILE A 41 2.51 4.55 -4.65
CA ILE A 41 1.71 3.49 -5.28
C ILE A 41 0.44 4.07 -5.90
N TYR A 42 -0.28 4.91 -5.15
CA TYR A 42 -1.52 5.52 -5.61
C TYR A 42 -1.28 6.52 -6.75
N PHE A 43 -0.25 7.37 -6.64
CA PHE A 43 0.14 8.30 -7.69
C PHE A 43 0.68 7.59 -8.94
N GLY A 44 1.60 6.65 -8.76
CA GLY A 44 2.25 5.93 -9.85
C GLY A 44 1.28 5.05 -10.65
N ALA A 45 0.20 4.59 -10.02
CA ALA A 45 -0.86 3.85 -10.70
C ALA A 45 -1.86 4.76 -11.44
N GLY A 46 -1.77 6.09 -11.30
CA GLY A 46 -2.74 7.02 -11.88
C GLY A 46 -4.16 6.80 -11.35
N ALA A 47 -4.28 6.44 -10.07
CA ALA A 47 -5.54 6.03 -9.47
C ALA A 47 -6.63 7.11 -9.61
N LYS A 48 -7.84 6.68 -9.95
CA LYS A 48 -9.01 7.57 -9.96
C LYS A 48 -9.76 7.53 -8.64
N ARG A 49 -10.55 8.57 -8.36
CA ARG A 49 -11.34 8.69 -7.13
C ARG A 49 -12.29 7.50 -6.93
N GLU A 50 -12.95 7.08 -8.00
CA GLU A 50 -13.87 5.93 -7.99
C GLU A 50 -13.18 4.59 -7.66
N GLU A 51 -11.86 4.51 -7.86
CA GLU A 51 -11.08 3.32 -7.55
C GLU A 51 -10.59 3.30 -6.11
N PHE A 52 -10.75 4.39 -5.36
CA PHE A 52 -10.27 4.50 -3.97
C PHE A 52 -10.72 3.32 -3.07
N PRO A 53 -11.98 2.86 -3.10
CA PRO A 53 -12.40 1.67 -2.33
C PRO A 53 -11.63 0.41 -2.72
N HIS A 54 -11.26 0.27 -4.00
CA HIS A 54 -10.48 -0.88 -4.47
C HIS A 54 -9.08 -0.90 -3.84
N TYR A 55 -8.46 0.27 -3.65
CA TYR A 55 -7.15 0.35 -2.97
C TYR A 55 -7.24 -0.03 -1.50
N LEU A 56 -8.29 0.39 -0.79
CA LEU A 56 -8.51 0.00 0.61
C LEU A 56 -8.75 -1.50 0.74
N VAL A 57 -9.64 -2.07 -0.09
CA VAL A 57 -9.92 -3.51 -0.10
C VAL A 57 -8.69 -4.31 -0.48
N SER A 58 -7.95 -3.87 -1.49
CA SER A 58 -6.71 -4.52 -1.91
C SER A 58 -5.62 -4.42 -0.84
N SER A 59 -5.54 -3.33 -0.07
CA SER A 59 -4.64 -3.26 1.08
C SER A 59 -5.04 -4.27 2.17
N ALA A 60 -6.33 -4.38 2.50
CA ALA A 60 -6.81 -5.39 3.45
C ALA A 60 -6.49 -6.83 2.98
N VAL A 61 -6.67 -7.11 1.69
CA VAL A 61 -6.26 -8.39 1.08
C VAL A 61 -4.74 -8.59 1.16
N GLY A 62 -3.95 -7.53 1.00
CA GLY A 62 -2.50 -7.56 1.21
C GLY A 62 -2.10 -7.97 2.63
N ILE A 63 -2.87 -7.61 3.67
CA ILE A 63 -2.64 -8.11 5.04
C ILE A 63 -2.80 -9.63 5.11
N ILE A 64 -3.86 -10.16 4.48
CA ILE A 64 -4.12 -11.61 4.42
C ILE A 64 -2.96 -12.33 3.75
N TRP A 65 -2.51 -11.84 2.59
CA TRP A 65 -1.34 -12.38 1.91
C TRP A 65 -0.09 -12.29 2.78
N GLY A 66 0.17 -11.15 3.44
CA GLY A 66 1.29 -10.97 4.35
C GLY A 66 1.36 -12.06 5.43
N PHE A 67 0.22 -12.43 6.03
CA PHE A 67 0.15 -13.55 6.97
C PHE A 67 0.44 -14.90 6.30
N ILE A 68 -0.07 -15.15 5.10
CA ILE A 68 0.20 -16.39 4.36
C ILE A 68 1.70 -16.54 4.09
N TYR A 69 2.36 -15.51 3.57
CA TYR A 69 3.81 -15.52 3.35
C TYR A 69 4.56 -15.83 4.65
N LEU A 70 4.32 -15.05 5.71
CA LEU A 70 5.07 -15.19 6.97
C LEU A 70 4.85 -16.56 7.62
N LYS A 71 3.61 -17.06 7.60
CA LYS A 71 3.30 -18.39 8.15
C LYS A 71 4.00 -19.50 7.39
N LEU A 72 3.98 -19.46 6.06
CA LEU A 72 4.63 -20.49 5.24
C LEU A 72 6.15 -20.43 5.34
N ILE A 73 6.75 -19.23 5.41
CA ILE A 73 8.19 -19.06 5.68
C ILE A 73 8.53 -19.69 7.03
N GLY A 74 7.79 -19.34 8.09
CA GLY A 74 8.00 -19.87 9.43
C GLY A 74 7.85 -21.40 9.50
N LEU A 75 6.91 -21.99 8.78
CA LEU A 75 6.74 -23.44 8.71
C LEU A 75 7.93 -24.14 8.05
N LEU A 76 8.42 -23.64 6.92
CA LEU A 76 9.58 -24.25 6.25
C LEU A 76 10.85 -24.12 7.08
N VAL A 77 11.08 -22.96 7.68
CA VAL A 77 12.22 -22.75 8.60
C VAL A 77 12.11 -23.65 9.82
N GLY A 78 10.91 -23.76 10.41
CA GLY A 78 10.65 -24.66 11.54
C GLY A 78 10.83 -26.14 11.20
N ALA A 79 10.64 -26.53 9.94
CA ALA A 79 10.92 -27.87 9.43
C ALA A 79 12.42 -28.13 9.12
N GLY A 80 13.30 -27.17 9.44
CA GLY A 80 14.75 -27.31 9.25
C GLY A 80 15.27 -26.79 7.90
N LEU A 81 14.42 -26.17 7.07
CA LEU A 81 14.88 -25.56 5.82
C LEU A 81 15.67 -24.28 6.12
N ASN A 82 16.73 -24.05 5.34
CA ASN A 82 17.47 -22.80 5.40
C ASN A 82 16.55 -21.58 5.12
N ALA A 83 16.72 -20.51 5.89
CA ALA A 83 15.86 -19.32 5.82
C ALA A 83 15.86 -18.65 4.43
N ASN A 84 17.00 -18.57 3.75
CA ASN A 84 17.08 -17.97 2.41
C ASN A 84 16.33 -18.83 1.39
N LEU A 85 16.42 -20.15 1.52
CA LEU A 85 15.69 -21.08 0.65
C LEU A 85 14.19 -21.07 0.93
N ALA A 86 13.79 -20.98 2.20
CA ALA A 86 12.39 -20.81 2.59
C ALA A 86 11.81 -19.51 2.02
N LEU A 87 12.56 -18.40 2.11
CA LEU A 87 12.18 -17.12 1.50
C LEU A 87 12.05 -17.25 -0.02
N LEU A 88 13.03 -17.83 -0.71
CA LEU A 88 12.97 -18.03 -2.16
C LEU A 88 11.72 -18.80 -2.58
N LEU A 89 11.47 -19.95 -1.95
CA LEU A 89 10.36 -20.83 -2.31
C LEU A 89 9.01 -20.19 -2.00
N VAL A 90 8.83 -19.69 -0.78
CA VAL A 90 7.55 -19.13 -0.36
C VAL A 90 7.27 -17.82 -1.08
N VAL A 91 8.25 -16.91 -1.14
CA VAL A 91 8.04 -15.64 -1.84
C VAL A 91 7.76 -15.89 -3.31
N GLY A 92 8.50 -16.79 -3.98
CA GLY A 92 8.25 -17.13 -5.38
C GLY A 92 6.85 -17.73 -5.61
N VAL A 93 6.52 -18.81 -4.89
CA VAL A 93 5.27 -19.55 -5.09
C VAL A 93 4.05 -18.73 -4.69
N VAL A 94 4.06 -18.12 -3.50
CA VAL A 94 2.92 -17.34 -3.00
C VAL A 94 2.70 -16.09 -3.86
N THR A 95 3.77 -15.45 -4.36
CA THR A 95 3.63 -14.33 -5.30
C THR A 95 3.00 -14.76 -6.61
N LEU A 96 3.43 -15.89 -7.18
CA LEU A 96 2.81 -16.43 -8.38
C LEU A 96 1.30 -16.65 -8.17
N VAL A 97 0.92 -17.29 -7.05
CA VAL A 97 -0.48 -17.55 -6.72
C VAL A 97 -1.26 -16.25 -6.51
N MET A 98 -0.73 -15.31 -5.73
CA MET A 98 -1.35 -13.99 -5.50
C MET A 98 -1.60 -13.26 -6.82
N CYS A 99 -0.58 -13.18 -7.68
CA CYS A 99 -0.68 -12.55 -8.99
C CYS A 99 -1.71 -13.27 -9.87
N ALA A 100 -1.68 -14.60 -9.96
CA ALA A 100 -2.63 -15.37 -10.77
C ALA A 100 -4.07 -15.15 -10.31
N ILE A 101 -4.32 -15.16 -8.99
CA ILE A 101 -5.65 -14.89 -8.45
C ILE A 101 -6.11 -13.46 -8.82
N HIS A 102 -5.28 -12.45 -8.56
CA HIS A 102 -5.73 -11.06 -8.67
C HIS A 102 -5.68 -10.47 -10.08
N LEU A 103 -4.86 -11.04 -10.97
CA LEU A 103 -4.80 -10.65 -12.38
C LEU A 103 -5.74 -11.46 -13.26
N CYS A 104 -6.05 -12.72 -12.92
CA CYS A 104 -6.88 -13.58 -13.77
C CYS A 104 -8.30 -13.79 -13.22
N LEU A 105 -8.48 -13.91 -11.90
CA LEU A 105 -9.77 -14.29 -11.31
C LEU A 105 -10.52 -13.08 -10.74
N THR A 106 -9.83 -12.19 -10.03
CA THR A 106 -10.46 -11.07 -9.33
C THR A 106 -10.25 -9.72 -10.01
N ALA A 107 -9.83 -9.73 -11.28
CA ALA A 107 -9.48 -8.53 -12.06
C ALA A 107 -10.62 -7.48 -12.11
N ASN A 108 -11.87 -7.92 -12.10
CA ASN A 108 -13.07 -7.07 -12.14
C ASN A 108 -13.71 -6.83 -10.77
N THR A 109 -13.02 -7.16 -9.69
CA THR A 109 -13.50 -6.97 -8.31
C THR A 109 -12.78 -5.80 -7.64
N TRP A 110 -13.17 -5.48 -6.41
CA TRP A 110 -12.45 -4.48 -5.60
C TRP A 110 -11.05 -4.93 -5.16
N ALA A 111 -10.77 -6.24 -5.16
CA ALA A 111 -9.47 -6.80 -4.84
C ALA A 111 -8.60 -6.95 -6.10
N ASN A 112 -8.38 -5.84 -6.84
CA ASN A 112 -7.64 -5.85 -8.11
C ASN A 112 -6.46 -4.88 -8.15
N LYS A 113 -6.12 -4.21 -7.04
CA LYS A 113 -4.99 -3.27 -6.98
C LYS A 113 -3.76 -3.97 -6.42
N LEU A 114 -3.12 -4.77 -7.26
CA LEU A 114 -1.93 -5.55 -6.92
C LEU A 114 -0.77 -4.70 -6.36
N PRO A 115 -0.47 -3.48 -6.86
CA PRO A 115 0.61 -2.67 -6.30
C PRO A 115 0.45 -2.36 -4.80
N ILE A 116 -0.75 -2.04 -4.33
CA ILE A 116 -0.98 -1.76 -2.90
C ILE A 116 -1.00 -3.05 -2.07
N MET A 117 -1.37 -4.20 -2.66
CA MET A 117 -1.18 -5.50 -2.00
C MET A 117 0.31 -5.74 -1.71
N PHE A 118 1.19 -5.54 -2.70
CA PHE A 118 2.64 -5.68 -2.49
C PHE A 118 3.19 -4.67 -1.47
N GLY A 119 2.78 -3.39 -1.55
CA GLY A 119 3.15 -2.39 -0.54
C GLY A 119 2.71 -2.80 0.87
N THR A 120 1.54 -3.44 0.99
CA THR A 120 1.05 -3.95 2.26
C THR A 120 1.83 -5.19 2.74
N VAL A 121 2.13 -6.15 1.85
CA VAL A 121 2.94 -7.34 2.16
C VAL A 121 4.34 -6.94 2.62
N ALA A 122 5.00 -6.01 1.92
CA ALA A 122 6.30 -5.47 2.34
C ALA A 122 6.23 -4.82 3.72
N SER A 123 5.15 -4.06 3.99
CA SER A 123 4.91 -3.46 5.30
C SER A 123 4.73 -4.53 6.38
N MET A 124 3.98 -5.60 6.10
CA MET A 124 3.84 -6.75 6.99
C MET A 124 5.18 -7.45 7.28
N PHE A 125 6.03 -7.63 6.26
CA PHE A 125 7.37 -8.21 6.44
C PHE A 125 8.24 -7.37 7.37
N SER A 126 8.22 -6.05 7.19
CA SER A 126 9.01 -5.15 8.04
C SER A 126 8.66 -5.23 9.52
N GLN A 127 7.42 -5.63 9.85
CA GLN A 127 6.93 -5.76 11.22
C GLN A 127 6.82 -7.22 11.67
N ASN A 128 7.33 -8.18 10.88
CA ASN A 128 7.18 -9.61 11.14
C ASN A 128 5.71 -10.03 11.44
N GLY A 129 4.77 -9.42 10.70
CA GLY A 129 3.33 -9.67 10.82
C GLY A 129 2.64 -9.07 12.05
N GLN A 130 3.37 -8.27 12.85
CA GLN A 130 2.80 -7.62 14.04
C GLN A 130 1.97 -6.40 13.67
N ALA A 131 0.99 -6.08 14.53
CA ALA A 131 0.13 -4.90 14.42
C ALA A 131 -0.54 -4.70 13.04
N PRO A 132 -1.18 -5.72 12.43
CA PRO A 132 -1.78 -5.64 11.09
C PRO A 132 -2.82 -4.51 10.97
N GLY A 133 -3.57 -4.24 12.04
CA GLY A 133 -4.53 -3.13 12.07
C GLY A 133 -3.84 -1.78 11.98
N SER A 134 -2.74 -1.58 12.70
CA SER A 134 -1.95 -0.35 12.63
C SER A 134 -1.31 -0.16 11.25
N ILE A 135 -0.79 -1.24 10.65
CA ILE A 135 -0.24 -1.22 9.29
C ILE A 135 -1.32 -0.80 8.29
N PHE A 136 -2.49 -1.44 8.35
CA PHE A 136 -3.62 -1.11 7.49
C PHE A 136 -4.06 0.35 7.65
N LEU A 137 -4.21 0.83 8.89
CA LEU A 137 -4.61 2.21 9.16
C LEU A 137 -3.59 3.23 8.65
N THR A 138 -2.29 2.98 8.80
CA THR A 138 -1.27 3.89 8.29
C THR A 138 -1.19 3.89 6.76
N LEU A 139 -1.34 2.73 6.11
CA LEU A 139 -1.44 2.65 4.64
C LEU A 139 -2.71 3.33 4.12
N ALA A 140 -3.86 3.10 4.77
CA ALA A 140 -5.11 3.77 4.46
C ALA A 140 -4.99 5.29 4.63
N GLY A 141 -4.30 5.77 5.67
CA GLY A 141 -3.96 7.18 5.83
C GLY A 141 -3.16 7.74 4.67
N GLY A 142 -2.18 6.99 4.15
CA GLY A 142 -1.45 7.34 2.94
C GLY A 142 -2.30 7.38 1.67
N LEU A 143 -3.24 6.44 1.52
CA LEU A 143 -4.20 6.47 0.41
C LEU A 143 -5.14 7.68 0.51
N VAL A 144 -5.67 8.00 1.70
CA VAL A 144 -6.52 9.17 1.94
C VAL A 144 -5.75 10.45 1.64
N LEU A 145 -4.50 10.55 2.09
CA LEU A 145 -3.63 11.68 1.82
C LEU A 145 -3.37 11.84 0.31
N ALA A 146 -3.08 10.74 -0.39
CA ALA A 146 -2.89 10.75 -1.83
C ALA A 146 -4.15 11.24 -2.57
N LEU A 147 -5.34 10.73 -2.20
CA LEU A 147 -6.61 11.19 -2.75
C LEU A 147 -6.82 12.69 -2.48
N ALA A 148 -6.62 13.15 -1.25
CA ALA A 148 -6.78 14.55 -0.88
C ALA A 148 -5.84 15.46 -1.71
N ILE A 149 -4.59 15.04 -1.91
CA ILE A 149 -3.63 15.78 -2.74
C ILE A 149 -4.13 15.91 -4.18
N MET A 150 -4.63 14.83 -4.79
CA MET A 150 -5.16 14.89 -6.15
C MET A 150 -6.42 15.74 -6.24
N GLU A 151 -7.38 15.57 -5.34
CA GLU A 151 -8.65 16.31 -5.36
C GLU A 151 -8.41 17.82 -5.17
N VAL A 152 -7.59 18.21 -4.20
CA VAL A 152 -7.25 19.62 -3.95
C VAL A 152 -6.49 20.21 -5.14
N THR A 153 -5.58 19.44 -5.74
CA THR A 153 -4.89 19.89 -6.95
C THR A 153 -5.88 20.08 -8.11
N ASN A 154 -6.82 19.16 -8.30
CA ASN A 154 -7.84 19.22 -9.35
C ASN A 154 -8.79 20.42 -9.18
N LEU A 155 -9.06 20.86 -7.95
CA LEU A 155 -9.82 22.09 -7.68
C LEU A 155 -9.05 23.34 -8.13
N TRP A 156 -7.71 23.33 -8.04
CA TRP A 156 -6.86 24.47 -8.37
C TRP A 156 -6.32 24.44 -9.83
N ALA A 157 -6.25 23.26 -10.42
CA ALA A 157 -5.88 23.05 -11.82
C ALA A 157 -6.53 21.76 -12.32
N LYS A 158 -7.41 21.89 -13.32
CA LYS A 158 -7.89 20.71 -14.03
C LYS A 158 -6.71 20.06 -14.77
N PRO A 159 -6.60 18.72 -14.77
CA PRO A 159 -5.67 18.02 -15.67
C PRO A 159 -5.95 18.49 -17.10
N GLU A 160 -4.92 18.97 -17.79
CA GLU A 160 -5.01 19.18 -19.24
C GLU A 160 -5.19 17.80 -19.88
N ALA A 161 -6.28 17.62 -20.64
CA ALA A 161 -6.62 16.37 -21.33
C ALA A 161 -5.65 16.09 -22.49
#